data_AF-A0A536NTI0-F1
#
_entry.id   AF-A0A536NTI0-F1
#
_cell.length_a   1.000
_cell.length_b   1.000
_cell.length_c   1.000
_cell.angle_alpha   90.00
_cell.angle_beta   90.00
_cell.angle_gamma   90.00
#
_symmetry.space_group_name_H-M   'P 1'
#
loop_
_entity.id
_entity.type
_entity.pdbx_description
1 polymer ?
#
loop_
_entity_poly.entity_id
_entity_poly.type
_entity_poly.pdbx_seq_one_letter_code
_entity_poly.pdbx_strand_id
1 'polypeptide(L)'
;GTGRTVELDVSGQATQRSVLDALEARYPALLGTIRDPGTKRRRPMLRFFACEEDHSDDPIDAPLPSEVAAGKEPYLILGAIAGG
;
A
#
# COMPACT_ATOMS: atom_id res chain seq x y z
N GLY A 1 9.76 -7.73 14.12
CA GLY A 1 8.56 -8.46 13.68
C GLY A 1 8.69 -8.71 12.20
N THR A 2 8.60 -9.96 11.77
CA THR A 2 8.61 -10.33 10.36
C THR A 2 7.39 -9.77 9.64
N GLY A 3 7.56 -9.37 8.38
CA GLY A 3 6.48 -8.79 7.56
C GLY A 3 5.28 -9.73 7.49
N ARG A 4 4.09 -9.19 7.77
CA ARG A 4 2.82 -9.93 7.67
C ARG A 4 2.20 -9.63 6.32
N THR A 5 2.03 -10.68 5.50
CA THR A 5 1.23 -10.61 4.27
C THR A 5 -0.24 -10.83 4.60
N VAL A 6 -1.12 -10.06 3.97
CA VAL A 6 -2.57 -10.21 4.06
C VAL A 6 -3.15 -10.22 2.66
N GLU A 7 -4.13 -11.09 2.43
CA GLU A 7 -4.90 -11.08 1.19
C GLU A 7 -6.00 -10.02 1.27
N LEU A 8 -6.14 -9.25 0.21
CA LEU A 8 -7.14 -8.19 0.07
C LEU A 8 -7.96 -8.47 -1.18
N ASP A 9 -9.28 -8.36 -1.03
CA ASP A 9 -10.18 -8.31 -2.18
C ASP A 9 -10.32 -6.85 -2.60
N VAL A 10 -9.92 -6.55 -3.85
CA VAL A 10 -9.90 -5.20 -4.41
C VAL A 10 -10.86 -5.17 -5.57
N SER A 11 -11.99 -4.48 -5.38
CA SER A 11 -13.00 -4.36 -6.42
C SER A 11 -12.50 -3.47 -7.57
N GLY A 12 -12.51 -4.00 -8.78
CA GLY A 12 -12.14 -3.26 -9.98
C GLY A 12 -10.63 -3.23 -10.23
N GLN A 13 -10.13 -2.10 -10.75
CA GLN A 13 -8.70 -1.97 -11.06
C GLN A 13 -7.88 -1.87 -9.77
N ALA A 14 -6.84 -2.71 -9.67
CA ALA A 14 -5.86 -2.62 -8.61
C ALA A 14 -5.02 -1.35 -8.81
N THR A 15 -5.18 -0.40 -7.91
CA THR A 15 -4.41 0.84 -7.82
C THR A 15 -3.91 1.00 -6.39
N GLN A 16 -2.95 1.89 -6.18
CA GLN A 16 -2.52 2.22 -4.82
C GLN A 16 -3.70 2.69 -3.95
N ARG A 17 -4.62 3.51 -4.48
CA ARG A 17 -5.81 3.93 -3.75
C ARG A 17 -6.67 2.73 -3.35
N SER A 18 -7.04 1.87 -4.29
CA SER A 18 -8.00 0.79 -4.04
C SER A 18 -7.45 -0.27 -3.09
N VAL A 19 -6.15 -0.59 -3.19
CA VAL A 19 -5.47 -1.49 -2.24
C VAL A 19 -5.43 -0.89 -0.84
N LEU A 20 -5.03 0.38 -0.70
CA LEU A 20 -4.93 1.02 0.62
C LEU A 20 -6.31 1.24 1.26
N ASP A 21 -7.34 1.54 0.46
CA ASP A 21 -8.72 1.65 0.94
C ASP A 21 -9.23 0.30 1.47
N ALA A 22 -9.01 -0.80 0.73
CA ALA A 22 -9.37 -2.15 1.17
C ALA A 22 -8.61 -2.56 2.43
N LEU A 23 -7.31 -2.25 2.51
CA LEU A 23 -6.48 -2.54 3.68
C LEU A 23 -6.96 -1.79 4.92
N GLU A 24 -7.19 -0.49 4.82
CA GLU A 24 -7.65 0.35 5.94
C GLU A 24 -9.08 0.00 6.38
N ALA A 25 -9.96 -0.39 5.44
CA ALA A 25 -11.30 -0.87 5.77
C ALA A 25 -11.27 -2.19 6.54
N ARG A 26 -10.39 -3.11 6.15
CA ARG A 26 -10.22 -4.41 6.83
C ARG A 26 -9.45 -4.30 8.14
N TYR A 27 -8.53 -3.34 8.24
CA TYR A 27 -7.70 -3.11 9.43
C TYR A 27 -7.76 -1.63 9.85
N PRO A 28 -8.83 -1.20 10.54
CA PRO A 28 -9.01 0.19 10.96
C PRO A 28 -7.87 0.74 11.84
N ALA A 29 -7.13 -0.13 12.53
CA ALA A 29 -5.96 0.24 13.32
C ALA A 29 -4.80 0.84 12.48
N LEU A 30 -4.81 0.67 11.15
CA LEU A 30 -3.82 1.25 10.23
C LEU A 30 -4.22 2.65 9.72
N LEU A 31 -5.42 3.12 10.02
CA LEU A 31 -5.86 4.48 9.68
C LEU A 31 -4.93 5.51 10.35
N GLY A 32 -4.40 6.45 9.58
CA GLY A 32 -3.47 7.47 10.08
C GLY A 32 -2.01 7.00 10.19
N THR A 33 -1.74 5.70 10.07
CA THR A 33 -0.37 5.16 10.06
C THR A 33 0.19 5.10 8.64
N ILE A 34 -0.66 4.79 7.65
CA ILE A 34 -0.26 4.72 6.23
C ILE A 34 -0.51 6.04 5.50
N ARG A 35 -1.73 6.56 5.60
CA ARG A 35 -2.17 7.82 5.00
C ARG A 35 -2.68 8.77 6.07
N ASP A 36 -2.49 10.05 5.84
CA ASP A 36 -3.14 11.09 6.63
C ASP A 36 -4.68 10.94 6.52
N PRO A 37 -5.43 10.87 7.64
CA PRO A 37 -6.86 10.57 7.59
C PRO A 37 -7.69 11.63 6.85
N GLY A 38 -7.26 12.90 6.88
CA GLY A 38 -7.98 14.01 6.25
C GLY A 38 -7.62 14.19 4.77
N THR A 39 -6.33 14.22 4.46
CA THR A 39 -5.81 14.50 3.11
C THR A 39 -5.60 13.25 2.26
N LYS A 40 -5.64 12.05 2.87
CA LYS A 40 -5.32 10.75 2.24
C LYS A 40 -3.94 10.67 1.60
N ARG A 41 -3.03 11.59 1.95
CA ARG A 41 -1.63 11.58 1.49
C ARG A 41 -0.82 10.54 2.25
N ARG A 42 0.06 9.83 1.53
CA ARG A 42 1.05 8.90 2.10
C ARG A 42 1.90 9.61 3.17
N ARG A 43 2.24 8.92 4.26
CA ARG A 43 3.23 9.41 5.23
C ARG A 43 4.64 9.48 4.61
N PRO A 44 5.41 10.57 4.82
CA PRO A 44 6.71 10.76 4.16
C PRO A 44 7.75 9.65 4.36
N MET A 45 7.69 8.90 5.47
CA MET A 45 8.64 7.84 5.81
C MET A 45 8.23 6.45 5.29
N LEU A 46 7.08 6.34 4.62
CA LEU A 46 6.64 5.08 4.02
C LEU A 46 7.08 4.99 2.57
N ARG A 47 7.41 3.80 2.10
CA ARG A 47 7.66 3.50 0.69
C ARG A 47 6.74 2.39 0.23
N PHE A 48 6.37 2.44 -1.04
CA PHE A 48 5.49 1.47 -1.67
C PHE A 48 6.21 0.76 -2.80
N PHE A 49 6.23 -0.56 -2.76
CA PHE A 49 6.87 -1.36 -3.80
C PHE A 49 5.89 -2.35 -4.42
N ALA A 50 6.05 -2.57 -5.71
CA ALA A 50 5.40 -3.63 -6.48
C ALA A 50 6.45 -4.19 -7.44
N CYS A 51 6.52 -5.51 -7.57
CA CYS A 51 7.49 -6.16 -8.47
C CYS A 51 8.93 -5.64 -8.31
N GLU A 52 9.36 -5.44 -7.06
CA GLU A 52 10.70 -4.91 -6.69
C GLU A 52 10.99 -3.46 -7.12
N GLU A 53 10.01 -2.73 -7.67
CA GLU A 53 10.12 -1.33 -8.10
C GLU A 53 9.45 -0.38 -7.10
N ASP A 54 10.01 0.83 -6.94
CA ASP A 54 9.43 1.86 -6.05
C ASP A 54 8.31 2.62 -6.77
N HIS A 55 7.08 2.47 -6.29
CA HIS A 55 5.87 3.14 -6.77
C HIS A 55 5.40 4.27 -5.83
N SER A 56 6.26 4.69 -4.91
CA SER A 56 5.95 5.69 -3.87
C SER A 56 5.43 7.03 -4.37
N ASP A 57 5.89 7.44 -5.55
CA ASP A 57 5.65 8.77 -6.13
C ASP A 57 4.73 8.70 -7.37
N ASP A 58 4.22 7.50 -7.69
CA ASP A 58 3.24 7.32 -8.75
C ASP A 58 1.89 7.94 -8.39
N PRO A 59 1.08 8.32 -9.41
CA PRO A 59 -0.30 8.72 -9.18
C PRO A 59 -1.07 7.62 -8.43
N ILE A 60 -1.83 7.99 -7.40
CA ILE A 60 -2.55 7.02 -6.55
C ILE A 60 -3.62 6.19 -7.29
N ASP A 61 -4.04 6.64 -8.47
CA ASP A 61 -4.97 5.96 -9.36
C ASP A 61 -4.29 5.26 -10.55
N ALA A 62 -2.96 5.27 -10.61
CA ALA A 62 -2.22 4.50 -11.59
C ALA A 62 -2.45 2.99 -11.35
N PRO A 63 -2.68 2.21 -12.42
CA PRO A 63 -2.79 0.76 -12.30
C PRO A 63 -1.48 0.18 -11.76
N LEU A 64 -1.59 -0.73 -10.80
CA LEU A 64 -0.46 -1.52 -10.33
C LEU A 64 -0.05 -2.57 -11.39
N PRO A 65 1.19 -3.08 -11.33
CA PRO A 65 1.62 -4.19 -12.18
C PRO A 65 0.66 -5.37 -12.16
N SER A 66 0.54 -6.05 -13.30
CA SER A 66 -0.42 -7.15 -13.48
C SER A 66 -0.19 -8.32 -12.53
N GLU A 67 1.05 -8.53 -12.11
CA GLU A 67 1.52 -9.53 -11.18
C GLU A 67 0.97 -9.28 -9.77
N VAL A 68 0.92 -8.02 -9.34
CA VAL A 68 0.29 -7.62 -8.08
C VAL A 68 -1.22 -7.72 -8.18
N ALA A 69 -1.80 -7.22 -9.29
CA ALA A 69 -3.24 -7.31 -9.52
C ALA A 69 -3.75 -8.76 -9.57
N ALA A 70 -2.93 -9.70 -10.06
CA ALA A 70 -3.22 -11.12 -10.09
C ALA A 70 -2.87 -11.87 -8.78
N GLY A 71 -2.34 -11.18 -7.76
CA GLY A 71 -1.92 -11.76 -6.49
C GLY A 71 -0.69 -12.67 -6.58
N LYS A 72 0.09 -12.58 -7.65
CA LYS A 72 1.34 -13.35 -7.84
C LYS A 72 2.51 -12.74 -7.08
N GLU A 73 2.53 -11.41 -6.98
CA GLU A 73 3.52 -10.63 -6.24
C GLU A 73 2.83 -9.74 -5.20
N PRO A 74 3.44 -9.49 -4.03
CA PRO A 74 2.86 -8.64 -3.01
C PRO A 74 3.04 -7.15 -3.33
N TYR A 75 2.05 -6.33 -2.93
CA TYR A 75 2.25 -4.89 -2.77
C TYR A 75 2.82 -4.60 -1.38
N LEU A 76 4.04 -4.06 -1.32
CA LEU A 76 4.78 -3.88 -0.08
C LEU A 76 4.65 -2.46 0.45
N ILE A 77 4.30 -2.35 1.73
CA ILE A 77 4.28 -1.09 2.47
C ILE A 77 5.43 -1.13 3.47
N LEU A 78 6.50 -0.39 3.18
CA LEU A 78 7.71 -0.38 3.99
C LEU A 78 7.78 0.92 4.79
N GLY A 79 7.90 0.81 6.11
CA GLY A 79 8.23 1.96 6.96
C GLY A 79 9.72 2.07 7.15
N ALA A 80 10.29 3.25 6.87
CA ALA A 80 11.62 3.57 7.36
C ALA A 80 11.56 3.62 8.89
N ILE A 81 12.19 2.65 9.55
CA ILE A 81 12.54 2.79 10.96
C ILE A 81 13.73 3.75 10.99
N ALA A 82 13.54 4.96 11.51
CA ALA A 82 14.67 5.75 11.94
C ALA A 82 15.35 4.95 13.07
N GLY A 83 16.44 4.26 12.74
CA GLY A 83 17.29 3.61 13.72
C GLY A 83 17.95 4.69 14.58
N GLY A 84 17.55 4.75 15.84
CA GLY A 84 18.35 5.37 16.91
C GLY A 84 19.18 4.31 17.59
#